data_AF-A0A7S0VXU7-F1
#
_entry.id   AF-A0A7S0VXU7-F1
#
_cell.length_a   1.000
_cell.length_b   1.000
_cell.length_c   1.000
_cell.angle_alpha   90.00
_cell.angle_beta   90.00
_cell.angle_gamma   90.00
#
_symmetry.space_group_name_H-M   'P 1'
#
loop_
_entity.id
_entity.type
_entity.pdbx_description
1 polymer ?
#
loop_
_entity_poly.entity_id
_entity_poly.type
_entity_poly.pdbx_seq_one_letter_code
_entity_poly.pdbx_strand_id
1 'polypeptide(L)'
;TLTLSPSIDLLEGTGIAVSGLLGAGIPTFPPLSYRNDSGVPATPPFSSAAFSGSTLALTLSSALAAGSTHTLSLVADNPPYAQGQPPVEASASGVVTILHERANAKSEHPGFLWPMWVLCPRGHYSPGVQQRCVPCPEAHYSGASWGRNMTSCFRCPRGAWSPEGSHLLDNCTCSEGYTGPGDVDCDPCPPGEFKPARGPGECTVCAPGTYSEGLAASHPEQCPRCPPGAESPAGAGERSDCKCSAGFTGEDGGN
;
A
#
# COMPACT_ATOMS: atom_id res chain seq x y z
N THR A 1 -13.79 25.43 -28.45
CA THR A 1 -14.36 25.91 -27.17
C THR A 1 -14.66 24.72 -26.27
N LEU A 2 -14.35 24.82 -24.98
CA LEU A 2 -14.54 23.79 -23.96
C LEU A 2 -15.50 24.31 -22.90
N THR A 3 -16.51 23.52 -22.54
CA THR A 3 -17.45 23.86 -21.47
C THR A 3 -17.16 23.00 -20.25
N LEU A 4 -16.91 23.65 -19.12
CA LEU A 4 -16.72 23.03 -17.82
C LEU A 4 -17.98 23.28 -16.98
N SER A 5 -18.73 22.21 -16.73
CA SER A 5 -19.92 22.26 -15.86
C SER A 5 -19.71 21.30 -14.70
N PRO A 6 -19.00 21.73 -13.64
CA PRO A 6 -18.62 20.84 -12.57
C PRO A 6 -19.86 20.38 -11.80
N SER A 7 -20.02 19.07 -11.63
CA SER A 7 -21.15 18.50 -10.89
C SER A 7 -20.98 18.61 -9.37
N ILE A 8 -19.80 19.02 -8.90
CA ILE A 8 -19.38 19.22 -7.51
C ILE A 8 -18.49 20.47 -7.43
N ASP A 9 -18.29 21.04 -6.23
CA ASP A 9 -17.37 22.18 -6.07
C ASP A 9 -15.92 21.75 -6.35
N LEU A 10 -15.24 22.46 -7.24
CA LEU A 10 -13.81 22.28 -7.49
C LEU A 10 -13.03 23.32 -6.69
N LEU A 11 -12.05 22.87 -5.89
CA LEU A 11 -11.26 23.75 -5.04
C LEU A 11 -10.08 24.38 -5.79
N GLU A 12 -9.53 25.46 -5.22
CA GLU A 12 -8.23 25.98 -5.66
C GLU A 12 -7.16 24.88 -5.63
N GLY A 13 -6.32 24.82 -6.67
CA GLY A 13 -5.29 23.80 -6.86
C GLY A 13 -5.78 22.51 -7.51
N THR A 14 -7.06 22.37 -7.81
CA THR A 14 -7.58 21.19 -8.54
C THR A 14 -6.97 21.13 -9.94
N GLY A 15 -6.44 19.96 -10.30
CA GLY A 15 -5.92 19.68 -11.64
C GLY A 15 -7.01 19.17 -12.56
N ILE A 16 -7.20 19.83 -13.70
CA ILE A 16 -8.19 19.46 -14.73
C ILE A 16 -7.41 19.04 -15.98
N ALA A 17 -7.67 17.83 -16.49
CA ALA A 17 -7.16 17.40 -17.80
C ALA A 17 -8.29 17.27 -18.82
N VAL A 18 -8.06 17.86 -19.98
CA VAL A 18 -8.92 17.76 -21.16
C VAL A 18 -8.12 17.04 -22.25
N SER A 19 -8.46 15.78 -22.50
CA SER A 19 -7.79 14.93 -23.49
C SER A 19 -8.62 14.82 -24.78
N GLY A 20 -7.97 14.46 -25.89
CA GLY A 20 -8.67 14.26 -27.17
C GLY A 20 -8.87 15.55 -27.98
N LEU A 21 -8.03 16.57 -27.74
CA LEU A 21 -7.97 17.76 -28.57
C LEU A 21 -7.34 17.37 -29.92
N LEU A 22 -8.19 17.15 -30.92
CA LEU A 22 -7.78 16.87 -32.30
C LEU A 22 -7.66 18.21 -33.04
N GLY A 23 -6.42 18.70 -33.15
CA GLY A 23 -6.08 19.89 -33.91
C GLY A 23 -4.61 19.81 -34.30
N ALA A 24 -4.33 19.89 -35.60
CA ALA A 24 -2.98 19.76 -36.13
C ALA A 24 -2.06 20.86 -35.55
N GLY A 25 -0.92 20.44 -34.99
CA GLY A 25 0.28 21.25 -34.78
C GLY A 25 0.04 22.66 -34.25
N ILE A 26 -0.23 22.80 -32.94
CA ILE A 26 -0.10 24.08 -32.25
C ILE A 26 1.35 24.18 -31.73
N PRO A 27 2.25 24.94 -32.37
CA PRO A 27 3.68 24.94 -32.02
C PRO A 27 4.01 25.73 -30.73
N THR A 28 3.08 26.57 -30.27
CA THR A 28 3.26 27.48 -29.12
C THR A 28 1.97 27.57 -28.31
N PHE A 29 2.07 27.81 -27.00
CA PHE A 29 0.91 28.01 -26.12
C PHE A 29 -0.11 29.00 -26.72
N PRO A 30 -1.32 28.56 -27.12
CA PRO A 30 -2.33 29.46 -27.65
C PRO A 30 -2.85 30.37 -26.54
N PRO A 31 -3.19 31.64 -26.84
CA PRO A 31 -3.89 32.48 -25.88
C PRO A 31 -5.21 31.84 -25.44
N LEU A 32 -5.41 31.79 -24.12
CA LEU A 32 -6.63 31.31 -23.50
C LEU A 32 -7.55 32.48 -23.19
N SER A 33 -8.81 32.37 -23.61
CA SER A 33 -9.87 33.27 -23.17
C SER A 33 -10.91 32.52 -22.36
N TYR A 34 -11.34 33.11 -21.26
CA TYR A 34 -12.24 32.49 -20.30
C TYR A 34 -13.50 33.35 -20.12
N ARG A 35 -14.65 32.67 -20.06
CA ARG A 35 -15.95 33.26 -19.74
C ARG A 35 -16.59 32.50 -18.59
N ASN A 36 -17.16 33.24 -17.64
CA ASN A 36 -17.89 32.68 -16.49
C ASN A 36 -19.34 32.29 -16.88
N ASP A 37 -20.12 31.85 -15.89
CA ASP A 37 -21.52 31.40 -16.02
C ASP A 37 -22.45 32.42 -16.68
N SER A 38 -22.13 33.70 -16.55
CA SER A 38 -22.88 34.80 -17.20
C SER A 38 -22.46 35.07 -18.64
N GLY A 39 -21.52 34.28 -19.19
CA GLY A 39 -20.96 34.45 -20.54
C GLY A 39 -20.01 35.66 -20.66
N VAL A 40 -19.69 36.32 -19.55
CA VAL A 40 -18.86 37.53 -19.51
C VAL A 40 -17.37 37.15 -19.52
N PRO A 41 -16.52 37.82 -20.33
CA PRO A 41 -15.07 37.63 -20.26
C PRO A 41 -14.56 37.90 -18.85
N ALA A 42 -13.81 36.96 -18.29
CA ALA A 42 -13.25 37.06 -16.95
C ALA A 42 -11.78 36.64 -16.94
N THR A 43 -11.06 36.99 -15.89
CA THR A 43 -9.70 36.46 -15.68
C THR A 43 -9.79 34.95 -15.48
N PRO A 44 -8.94 34.16 -16.15
CA PRO A 44 -8.96 32.71 -16.02
C PRO A 44 -8.66 32.31 -14.57
N PRO A 45 -9.46 31.42 -13.94
CA PRO A 45 -9.25 30.93 -12.58
C PRO A 45 -8.18 29.84 -12.57
N PHE A 46 -7.10 29.99 -13.35
CA PHE A 46 -6.06 28.99 -13.52
C PHE A 46 -4.68 29.56 -13.17
N SER A 47 -3.94 28.87 -12.33
CA SER A 47 -2.56 29.20 -11.98
C SER A 47 -1.56 28.70 -13.04
N SER A 48 -1.95 27.70 -13.83
CA SER A 48 -1.14 27.17 -14.93
C SER A 48 -2.01 26.49 -16.00
N ALA A 49 -1.51 26.51 -17.24
CA ALA A 49 -2.05 25.76 -18.37
C ALA A 49 -0.90 25.16 -19.18
N ALA A 50 -0.92 23.84 -19.38
CA ALA A 50 0.13 23.08 -20.05
C ALA A 50 -0.46 22.20 -21.15
N PHE A 51 0.17 22.18 -22.33
CA PHE A 51 -0.16 21.21 -23.39
C PHE A 51 0.86 20.08 -23.41
N SER A 52 0.39 18.85 -23.53
CA SER A 52 1.20 17.67 -23.79
C SER A 52 0.48 16.77 -24.79
N GLY A 53 0.98 16.71 -26.02
CA GLY A 53 0.30 16.04 -27.12
C GLY A 53 -1.10 16.62 -27.38
N SER A 54 -2.13 15.77 -27.29
CA SER A 54 -3.55 16.12 -27.45
C SER A 54 -4.27 16.41 -26.13
N THR A 55 -3.52 16.60 -25.04
CA THR A 55 -4.07 16.87 -23.70
C THR A 55 -3.70 18.28 -23.23
N LEU A 56 -4.70 19.03 -22.79
CA LEU A 56 -4.56 20.28 -22.05
C LEU A 56 -4.73 20.00 -20.55
N ALA A 57 -3.72 20.35 -19.76
CA ALA A 57 -3.76 20.30 -18.30
C ALA A 57 -3.88 21.72 -17.74
N LEU A 58 -4.80 21.92 -16.80
CA LEU A 58 -5.07 23.19 -16.12
C LEU A 58 -4.96 22.97 -14.61
N THR A 59 -4.50 23.98 -13.86
CA THR A 59 -4.55 23.98 -12.39
C THR A 59 -5.36 25.18 -11.92
N LEU A 60 -6.38 24.98 -11.08
CA LEU A 60 -7.19 26.07 -10.57
C LEU A 60 -6.40 27.02 -9.65
N SER A 61 -6.58 28.32 -9.80
CA SER A 61 -6.14 29.36 -8.85
C SER A 61 -7.30 29.88 -7.98
N SER A 62 -8.52 29.46 -8.25
CA SER A 62 -9.71 29.75 -7.42
C SER A 62 -10.74 28.65 -7.60
N ALA A 63 -11.63 28.50 -6.62
CA ALA A 63 -12.66 27.48 -6.66
C ALA A 63 -13.72 27.75 -7.75
N LEU A 64 -14.29 26.69 -8.33
CA LEU A 64 -15.46 26.72 -9.21
C LEU A 64 -16.62 26.02 -8.49
N ALA A 65 -17.79 26.65 -8.44
CA ALA A 65 -18.94 26.11 -7.73
C ALA A 65 -19.63 24.98 -8.50
N ALA A 66 -20.24 24.02 -7.82
CA ALA A 66 -21.07 22.99 -8.44
C ALA A 66 -22.24 23.62 -9.23
N GLY A 67 -22.53 23.10 -10.41
CA GLY A 67 -23.61 23.57 -11.28
C GLY A 67 -23.31 24.89 -12.02
N SER A 68 -22.14 25.47 -11.81
CA SER A 68 -21.60 26.56 -12.65
C SER A 68 -21.37 26.08 -14.09
N THR A 69 -21.24 27.00 -15.04
CA THR A 69 -20.96 26.71 -16.45
C THR A 69 -19.90 27.66 -16.96
N HIS A 70 -18.68 27.16 -17.03
CA HIS A 70 -17.52 27.93 -17.42
C HIS A 70 -17.09 27.57 -18.85
N THR A 71 -16.84 28.59 -19.67
CA THR A 71 -16.46 28.39 -21.07
C THR A 71 -15.02 28.83 -21.29
N LEU A 72 -14.17 27.88 -21.70
CA LEU A 72 -12.77 28.12 -22.07
C LEU A 72 -12.63 28.06 -23.60
N SER A 73 -12.18 29.16 -24.19
CA SER A 73 -11.92 29.22 -25.63
C SER A 73 -10.42 29.29 -25.89
N LEU A 74 -9.95 28.29 -26.65
CA LEU A 74 -8.61 28.23 -27.21
C LEU A 74 -8.60 29.04 -28.50
N VAL A 75 -7.79 30.09 -28.56
CA VAL A 75 -7.62 30.91 -29.76
C VAL A 75 -6.28 30.54 -30.38
N ALA A 76 -6.29 29.93 -31.56
CA ALA A 76 -5.07 29.68 -32.33
C ALA A 76 -4.87 30.83 -33.32
N ASP A 77 -3.72 31.50 -33.23
CA ASP A 77 -3.35 32.50 -34.24
C ASP A 77 -2.97 31.80 -35.54
N ASN A 78 -3.65 32.15 -36.63
CA ASN A 78 -3.30 31.66 -37.95
C ASN A 78 -2.08 32.45 -38.45
N PRO A 79 -0.92 31.83 -38.69
CA PRO A 79 0.26 32.56 -39.14
C PRO A 79 0.02 33.21 -40.52
N PRO A 80 0.68 34.33 -40.83
CA PRO A 80 0.39 35.16 -42.00
C PRO A 80 0.51 34.44 -43.36
N TYR A 81 1.19 33.29 -43.42
CA TYR A 81 1.34 32.47 -44.65
C TYR A 81 0.13 31.58 -44.96
N ALA A 82 -0.84 31.43 -44.04
CA ALA A 82 -2.02 30.57 -44.16
C ALA A 82 -3.33 31.36 -44.38
N GLN A 83 -3.21 32.64 -44.78
CA GLN A 83 -4.33 33.51 -45.11
C GLN A 83 -5.00 33.04 -46.42
N GLY A 84 -6.22 32.51 -46.34
CA GLY A 84 -7.00 31.98 -47.47
C GLY A 84 -7.46 30.53 -47.34
N GLN A 85 -7.03 29.81 -46.29
CA GLN A 85 -7.57 28.48 -45.96
C GLN A 85 -8.88 28.60 -45.15
N PRO A 86 -9.84 27.66 -45.28
CA PRO A 86 -11.04 27.65 -44.44
C PRO A 86 -10.64 27.60 -42.94
N PRO A 87 -11.47 28.16 -42.03
CA PRO A 87 -11.17 28.14 -40.61
C PRO A 87 -10.86 26.71 -40.16
N VAL A 88 -9.76 26.53 -39.45
CA VAL A 88 -9.47 25.26 -38.79
C VAL A 88 -10.49 25.09 -37.67
N GLU A 89 -11.54 24.31 -37.94
CA GLU A 89 -12.48 23.91 -36.90
C GLU A 89 -11.79 22.87 -36.00
N ALA A 90 -11.25 23.32 -34.87
CA ALA A 90 -10.84 22.44 -33.80
C ALA A 90 -12.09 22.06 -32.98
N SER A 91 -12.63 20.87 -33.22
CA SER A 91 -13.65 20.27 -32.36
C SER A 91 -12.97 19.47 -31.24
N ALA A 92 -13.38 19.73 -30.00
CA ALA A 92 -12.91 19.01 -28.83
C ALA A 92 -14.07 18.16 -28.29
N SER A 93 -14.02 16.85 -28.56
CA SER A 93 -14.90 15.88 -27.92
C SER A 93 -14.04 15.10 -26.93
N GLY A 94 -13.83 15.70 -25.76
CA GLY A 94 -12.90 15.20 -24.75
C GLY A 94 -13.59 14.96 -23.41
N VAL A 95 -13.24 13.84 -22.75
CA VAL A 95 -13.66 13.53 -21.38
C VAL A 95 -12.85 14.41 -20.42
N VAL A 96 -13.53 15.28 -19.66
CA VAL A 96 -12.91 16.07 -18.59
C VAL A 96 -12.60 15.12 -17.44
N THR A 97 -11.31 14.96 -17.11
CA THR A 97 -10.87 14.10 -16.00
C THR A 97 -10.24 14.96 -14.91
N ILE A 98 -10.76 14.88 -13.69
CA ILE A 98 -10.16 15.52 -12.51
C ILE A 98 -8.96 14.68 -12.09
N LEU A 99 -7.76 15.26 -12.10
CA LEU A 99 -6.52 14.51 -11.90
C LEU A 99 -6.18 14.30 -10.41
N HIS A 100 -6.46 15.27 -9.53
CA HIS A 100 -6.24 15.21 -8.08
C HIS A 100 -7.16 16.21 -7.37
N GLU A 101 -7.87 15.78 -6.32
CA GLU A 101 -8.50 16.68 -5.34
C GLU A 101 -7.55 16.88 -4.15
N ARG A 102 -7.29 18.14 -3.75
CA ARG A 102 -6.82 18.41 -2.39
C ARG A 102 -8.03 18.48 -1.46
N ALA A 103 -8.51 17.32 -0.98
CA ALA A 103 -9.46 17.28 0.12
C ALA A 103 -8.72 17.58 1.43
N ASN A 104 -9.09 18.67 2.12
CA ASN A 104 -8.60 18.94 3.48
C ASN A 104 -9.18 17.89 4.44
N ALA A 105 -8.30 17.18 5.13
CA ALA A 105 -8.63 16.36 6.27
C ALA A 105 -9.16 17.25 7.41
N LYS A 106 -10.47 17.48 7.47
CA LYS A 106 -11.17 17.88 8.70
C LYS A 106 -12.57 17.27 8.70
N SER A 107 -12.76 16.44 9.72
CA SER A 107 -13.95 15.69 10.10
C SER A 107 -15.22 16.55 10.24
N GLU A 108 -16.33 16.09 9.64
CA GLU A 108 -17.67 15.89 10.24
C GLU A 108 -18.73 15.82 9.12
N HIS A 109 -19.33 14.64 8.89
CA HIS A 109 -20.45 14.45 7.96
C HIS A 109 -21.77 14.28 8.74
N PRO A 110 -22.81 15.11 8.52
CA PRO A 110 -24.19 14.71 8.74
C PRO A 110 -24.80 14.24 7.42
N GLY A 111 -25.03 12.92 7.33
CA GLY A 111 -26.03 12.25 6.52
C GLY A 111 -26.10 12.55 5.02
N PHE A 112 -25.68 11.60 4.17
CA PHE A 112 -26.47 11.07 3.04
C PHE A 112 -25.74 9.84 2.44
N LEU A 113 -26.51 8.83 2.06
CA LEU A 113 -26.13 7.41 1.89
C LEU A 113 -25.66 7.04 0.46
N TRP A 114 -24.38 6.70 0.25
CA TRP A 114 -23.78 5.77 -0.75
C TRP A 114 -22.43 5.27 -0.16
N PRO A 115 -21.89 4.07 -0.47
CA PRO A 115 -20.97 3.36 0.43
C PRO A 115 -19.65 4.12 0.57
N MET A 116 -19.47 4.75 1.72
CA MET A 116 -18.27 5.50 2.07
C MET A 116 -17.14 4.48 2.28
N TRP A 117 -16.35 4.27 1.22
CA TRP A 117 -15.15 3.45 1.30
C TRP A 117 -14.15 4.16 2.20
N VAL A 118 -13.92 3.60 3.37
CA VAL A 118 -12.87 4.06 4.28
C VAL A 118 -11.53 3.74 3.62
N LEU A 119 -10.78 4.78 3.28
CA LEU A 119 -9.40 4.65 2.82
C LEU A 119 -8.51 4.65 4.06
N CYS A 120 -7.96 3.48 4.37
CA CYS A 120 -7.02 3.35 5.48
C CYS A 120 -5.57 3.58 5.04
N PRO A 121 -4.76 4.21 5.90
CA PRO A 121 -3.33 4.27 5.67
C PRO A 121 -2.75 2.86 5.71
N ARG A 122 -1.53 2.71 5.19
CA ARG A 122 -0.78 1.45 5.25
C ARG A 122 -0.70 0.95 6.71
N GLY A 123 -0.78 -0.37 6.87
CA GLY A 123 -0.79 -1.03 8.18
C GLY A 123 -2.09 -0.89 8.97
N HIS A 124 -3.16 -0.39 8.35
CA HIS A 124 -4.49 -0.30 8.96
C HIS A 124 -5.56 -0.97 8.10
N TYR A 125 -6.70 -1.27 8.72
CA TYR A 125 -7.91 -1.78 8.07
C TYR A 125 -9.16 -1.22 8.76
N SER A 126 -10.33 -1.32 8.13
CA SER A 126 -11.61 -0.90 8.70
C SER A 126 -12.52 -2.11 8.93
N PRO A 127 -12.62 -2.65 10.16
CA PRO A 127 -13.54 -3.75 10.44
C PRO A 127 -15.00 -3.30 10.29
N GLY A 128 -15.68 -3.83 9.28
CA GLY A 128 -17.09 -3.53 9.00
C GLY A 128 -17.32 -2.13 8.40
N VAL A 129 -18.55 -1.61 8.51
CA VAL A 129 -18.96 -0.31 7.96
C VAL A 129 -18.52 0.88 8.83
N GLN A 130 -17.78 0.61 9.91
CA GLN A 130 -17.27 1.66 10.79
C GLN A 130 -16.20 2.47 10.06
N GLN A 131 -16.41 3.78 10.05
CA GLN A 131 -15.57 4.76 9.35
C GLN A 131 -14.21 5.00 10.04
N ARG A 132 -13.68 3.99 10.74
CA ARG A 132 -12.47 4.10 11.55
C ARG A 132 -11.46 3.05 11.10
N CYS A 133 -10.27 3.54 10.79
CA CYS A 133 -9.10 2.71 10.57
C CYS A 133 -8.51 2.30 11.91
N VAL A 134 -8.28 1.01 12.07
CA VAL A 134 -7.56 0.42 13.19
C VAL A 134 -6.30 -0.26 12.65
N PRO A 135 -5.20 -0.28 13.43
CA PRO A 135 -3.98 -0.95 13.01
C PRO A 135 -4.22 -2.43 12.76
N CYS A 136 -3.45 -3.02 11.85
CA CYS A 136 -3.42 -4.46 11.67
C CYS A 136 -3.01 -5.13 12.99
N PRO A 137 -3.74 -6.15 13.46
CA PRO A 137 -3.31 -6.89 14.64
C PRO A 137 -1.98 -7.59 14.37
N GLU A 138 -1.35 -8.10 15.43
CA GLU A 138 -0.13 -8.91 15.28
C GLU A 138 -0.31 -10.09 14.32
N ALA A 139 0.79 -10.52 13.70
CA ALA A 139 0.83 -11.53 12.65
C ALA A 139 0.00 -11.19 11.41
N HIS A 140 -0.30 -9.91 11.18
CA HIS A 140 -0.96 -9.41 9.98
C HIS A 140 -0.27 -8.15 9.43
N TYR A 141 -0.49 -7.85 8.16
CA TYR A 141 0.01 -6.65 7.49
C TYR A 141 -0.97 -6.09 6.45
N SER A 142 -0.82 -4.82 6.08
CA SER A 142 -1.54 -4.23 4.94
C SER A 142 -0.68 -3.25 4.12
N GLY A 143 -0.28 -3.67 2.92
CA GLY A 143 0.58 -2.88 2.02
C GLY A 143 -0.14 -1.94 1.06
N ALA A 144 -1.46 -2.07 0.94
CA ALA A 144 -2.25 -1.20 0.10
C ALA A 144 -2.31 0.21 0.71
N SER A 145 -1.42 1.10 0.25
CA SER A 145 -1.67 2.53 0.32
C SER A 145 -2.94 2.77 -0.49
N TRP A 146 -4.04 3.17 0.16
CA TRP A 146 -5.31 3.46 -0.49
C TRP A 146 -6.05 2.22 -1.01
N GLY A 147 -5.93 1.09 -0.30
CA GLY A 147 -6.78 -0.08 -0.54
C GLY A 147 -8.24 0.27 -0.29
N ARG A 148 -9.04 0.36 -1.35
CA ARG A 148 -10.49 0.57 -1.22
C ARG A 148 -11.09 -0.60 -0.44
N ASN A 149 -11.73 -0.31 0.68
CA ASN A 149 -12.56 -1.27 1.41
C ASN A 149 -11.78 -2.48 1.96
N MET A 150 -10.62 -2.22 2.58
CA MET A 150 -9.86 -3.25 3.29
C MET A 150 -10.56 -3.58 4.61
N THR A 151 -11.37 -4.64 4.62
CA THR A 151 -12.14 -5.10 5.79
C THR A 151 -11.36 -6.02 6.71
N SER A 152 -10.17 -6.48 6.29
CA SER A 152 -9.23 -7.28 7.07
C SER A 152 -7.79 -7.08 6.57
N CYS A 153 -6.82 -7.31 7.45
CA CYS A 153 -5.41 -7.34 7.06
C CYS A 153 -5.01 -8.70 6.48
N PHE A 154 -3.95 -8.73 5.67
CA PHE A 154 -3.36 -9.98 5.21
C PHE A 154 -2.63 -10.65 6.36
N ARG A 155 -2.79 -11.97 6.51
CA ARG A 155 -2.03 -12.73 7.50
C ARG A 155 -0.59 -12.92 7.03
N CYS A 156 0.36 -12.91 7.96
CA CYS A 156 1.69 -13.41 7.70
C CYS A 156 1.69 -14.89 7.30
N PRO A 157 2.72 -15.38 6.59
CA PRO A 157 2.91 -16.80 6.32
C PRO A 157 2.88 -17.65 7.59
N ARG A 158 2.68 -18.96 7.44
CA ARG A 158 2.62 -19.89 8.56
C ARG A 158 3.94 -19.86 9.34
N GLY A 159 3.85 -19.80 10.67
CA GLY A 159 5.03 -19.71 11.53
C GLY A 159 5.68 -18.31 11.58
N ALA A 160 5.21 -17.35 10.78
CA ALA A 160 5.67 -15.97 10.82
C ALA A 160 4.79 -15.07 11.71
N TRP A 161 5.41 -14.04 12.26
CA TRP A 161 4.80 -13.03 13.11
C TRP A 161 5.25 -11.64 12.65
N SER A 162 4.35 -10.67 12.78
CA SER A 162 4.61 -9.25 12.56
C SER A 162 4.06 -8.44 13.74
N PRO A 163 4.68 -7.29 14.06
CA PRO A 163 4.13 -6.38 15.06
C PRO A 163 2.79 -5.75 14.60
N GLU A 164 2.02 -5.24 15.56
CA GLU A 164 0.83 -4.45 15.29
C GLU A 164 1.13 -3.27 14.34
N GLY A 165 0.23 -2.99 13.40
CA GLY A 165 0.38 -1.91 12.43
C GLY A 165 1.37 -2.19 11.30
N SER A 166 1.79 -3.45 11.13
CA SER A 166 2.69 -3.84 10.04
C SER A 166 2.08 -3.55 8.68
N HIS A 167 2.89 -3.04 7.76
CA HIS A 167 2.41 -2.55 6.48
C HIS A 167 3.05 -3.23 5.28
N LEU A 168 4.00 -4.13 5.48
CA LEU A 168 4.63 -4.89 4.42
C LEU A 168 4.75 -6.36 4.81
N LEU A 169 4.79 -7.23 3.82
CA LEU A 169 5.09 -8.65 4.03
C LEU A 169 6.47 -8.81 4.67
N ASP A 170 7.43 -7.95 4.32
CA ASP A 170 8.78 -7.91 4.91
C ASP A 170 8.80 -7.57 6.41
N ASN A 171 7.68 -7.12 6.99
CA ASN A 171 7.54 -6.98 8.44
C ASN A 171 7.20 -8.31 9.13
N CYS A 172 6.78 -9.33 8.37
CA CYS A 172 6.62 -10.69 8.85
C CYS A 172 8.00 -11.32 8.98
N THR A 173 8.26 -11.89 10.15
CA THR A 173 9.51 -12.59 10.48
C THR A 173 9.17 -13.90 11.16
N CYS A 174 10.00 -14.93 10.97
CA CYS A 174 9.71 -16.21 11.61
C CYS A 174 9.66 -16.08 13.13
N SER A 175 8.63 -16.68 13.72
CA SER A 175 8.39 -16.69 15.16
C SER A 175 9.49 -17.46 15.88
N GLU A 176 9.51 -17.38 17.21
CA GLU A 176 10.36 -18.25 18.02
C GLU A 176 10.04 -19.72 17.72
N GLY A 177 11.08 -20.55 17.66
CA GLY A 177 10.98 -21.93 17.21
C GLY A 177 10.76 -22.13 15.71
N TYR A 178 10.79 -21.08 14.89
CA TYR A 178 10.66 -21.19 13.43
C TYR A 178 11.80 -20.48 12.71
N THR A 179 12.33 -21.05 11.64
CA THR A 179 13.39 -20.49 10.81
C THR A 179 12.93 -20.26 9.37
N GLY A 180 13.72 -19.49 8.62
CA GLY A 180 13.42 -19.02 7.28
C GLY A 180 13.30 -17.50 7.16
N PRO A 181 12.97 -17.00 5.95
CA PRO A 181 13.01 -15.57 5.63
C PRO A 181 11.79 -14.78 6.15
N GLY A 182 10.66 -15.44 6.44
CA GLY A 182 9.46 -14.81 7.02
C GLY A 182 8.45 -14.23 6.02
N ASP A 183 8.85 -14.04 4.76
CA ASP A 183 7.99 -13.68 3.62
C ASP A 183 7.35 -14.92 2.94
N VAL A 184 7.85 -16.11 3.26
CA VAL A 184 7.22 -17.42 2.99
C VAL A 184 6.97 -18.17 4.30
N ASP A 185 6.28 -19.31 4.22
CA ASP A 185 6.06 -20.18 5.37
C ASP A 185 7.39 -20.52 6.04
N CYS A 186 7.43 -20.36 7.36
CA CYS A 186 8.60 -20.67 8.15
C CYS A 186 8.59 -22.14 8.56
N ASP A 187 9.77 -22.75 8.52
CA ASP A 187 9.97 -24.12 8.95
C ASP A 187 10.16 -24.17 10.47
N PRO A 188 9.50 -25.12 11.17
CA PRO A 188 9.76 -25.31 12.59
C PRO A 188 11.20 -25.79 12.80
N CYS A 189 11.84 -25.37 13.89
CA CYS A 189 13.13 -25.94 14.28
C CYS A 189 12.98 -27.46 14.45
N PRO A 190 13.88 -28.25 13.84
CA PRO A 190 13.84 -29.70 13.94
C PRO A 190 14.14 -30.15 15.38
N PRO A 191 13.85 -31.41 15.72
CA PRO A 191 14.30 -31.98 16.99
C PRO A 191 15.81 -31.78 17.18
N GLY A 192 16.21 -31.50 18.42
CA GLY A 192 17.58 -31.17 18.79
C GLY A 192 17.96 -29.70 18.59
N GLU A 193 17.05 -28.86 18.10
CA GLU A 193 17.30 -27.44 17.87
C GLU A 193 16.18 -26.55 18.42
N PHE A 194 16.53 -25.33 18.81
CA PHE A 194 15.59 -24.33 19.31
C PHE A 194 15.89 -22.94 18.73
N LYS A 195 14.92 -22.03 18.74
CA LYS A 195 15.15 -20.64 18.34
C LYS A 195 14.44 -19.65 19.27
N PRO A 196 15.18 -18.87 20.08
CA PRO A 196 14.59 -18.04 21.12
C PRO A 196 14.15 -16.65 20.68
N ALA A 197 14.47 -16.23 19.47
CA ALA A 197 14.16 -14.91 18.97
C ALA A 197 13.43 -14.99 17.64
N ARG A 198 12.52 -14.03 17.42
CA ARG A 198 11.89 -13.81 16.11
C ARG A 198 12.92 -13.24 15.13
N GLY A 199 12.72 -13.45 13.84
CA GLY A 199 13.61 -12.92 12.79
C GLY A 199 14.06 -13.97 11.78
N PRO A 200 14.95 -13.60 10.84
CA PRO A 200 15.47 -14.48 9.79
C PRO A 200 16.60 -15.44 10.26
N GLY A 201 16.75 -15.66 11.57
CA GLY A 201 17.83 -16.49 12.12
C GLY A 201 17.63 -18.00 11.95
N GLU A 202 18.74 -18.72 11.89
CA GLU A 202 18.80 -20.18 11.98
C GLU A 202 18.39 -20.68 13.37
N CYS A 203 18.03 -21.97 13.44
CA CYS A 203 17.83 -22.65 14.71
C CYS A 203 19.19 -22.91 15.40
N THR A 204 19.17 -22.90 16.72
CA THR A 204 20.33 -23.11 17.59
C THR A 204 20.30 -24.55 18.09
N VAL A 205 21.41 -25.27 17.89
CA VAL A 205 21.54 -26.65 18.38
C VAL A 205 21.49 -26.71 19.91
N CYS A 206 20.78 -27.71 20.43
CA CYS A 206 20.87 -28.10 21.83
C CYS A 206 22.31 -28.49 22.18
N ALA A 207 22.79 -28.09 23.36
CA ALA A 207 24.15 -28.35 23.79
C ALA A 207 24.41 -29.86 24.02
N PRO A 208 25.68 -30.32 23.98
CA PRO A 208 26.01 -31.69 24.37
C PRO A 208 25.46 -32.06 25.76
N GLY A 209 25.04 -33.31 25.92
CA GLY A 209 24.39 -33.80 27.14
C GLY A 209 22.95 -33.31 27.32
N THR A 210 22.35 -32.70 26.30
CA THR A 210 20.94 -32.35 26.23
C THR A 210 20.30 -32.90 24.95
N TYR A 211 18.98 -33.01 24.92
CA TYR A 211 18.22 -33.49 23.77
C TYR A 211 16.91 -32.71 23.65
N SER A 212 16.28 -32.68 22.47
CA SER A 212 14.93 -32.12 22.31
C SER A 212 14.14 -32.88 21.25
N GLU A 213 13.01 -33.48 21.62
CA GLU A 213 12.22 -34.34 20.72
C GLU A 213 11.13 -33.59 19.94
N GLY A 214 10.82 -32.37 20.38
CA GLY A 214 9.74 -31.57 19.83
C GLY A 214 10.19 -30.75 18.62
N LEU A 215 9.26 -30.56 17.68
CA LEU A 215 9.39 -29.51 16.67
C LEU A 215 9.14 -28.14 17.29
N ALA A 216 9.78 -27.12 16.71
CA ALA A 216 9.60 -25.72 17.04
C ALA A 216 9.93 -25.35 18.50
N ALA A 217 10.98 -25.94 19.07
CA ALA A 217 11.48 -25.47 20.37
C ALA A 217 11.89 -24.00 20.27
N SER A 218 11.38 -23.18 21.18
CA SER A 218 11.61 -21.74 21.28
C SER A 218 12.55 -21.37 22.43
N HIS A 219 12.99 -22.32 23.27
CA HIS A 219 13.84 -22.00 24.41
C HIS A 219 14.88 -23.08 24.72
N PRO A 220 16.05 -22.71 25.25
CA PRO A 220 17.07 -23.67 25.63
C PRO A 220 16.61 -24.61 26.76
N GLU A 221 15.62 -24.21 27.56
CA GLU A 221 15.02 -25.08 28.59
C GLU A 221 14.24 -26.26 28.00
N GLN A 222 13.86 -26.19 26.73
CA GLN A 222 13.27 -27.30 25.98
C GLN A 222 14.32 -28.27 25.42
N CYS A 223 15.59 -28.06 25.76
CA CYS A 223 16.66 -29.04 25.65
C CYS A 223 16.95 -29.64 27.05
N PRO A 224 16.10 -30.53 27.60
CA PRO A 224 16.37 -31.18 28.86
C PRO A 224 17.71 -31.93 28.83
N ARG A 225 18.36 -32.01 30.01
CA ARG A 225 19.56 -32.82 30.18
C ARG A 225 19.26 -34.30 30.04
N CYS A 226 20.24 -35.04 29.54
CA CYS A 226 20.23 -36.49 29.60
C CYS A 226 20.09 -37.00 31.04
N PRO A 227 19.55 -38.21 31.22
CA PRO A 227 19.52 -38.90 32.51
C PRO A 227 20.91 -38.95 33.17
N PRO A 228 20.99 -39.00 34.51
CA PRO A 228 22.28 -39.07 35.21
C PRO A 228 23.16 -40.21 34.71
N GLY A 229 24.42 -39.91 34.38
CA GLY A 229 25.37 -40.90 33.86
C GLY A 229 25.23 -41.21 32.37
N ALA A 230 24.41 -40.46 31.63
CA ALA A 230 24.32 -40.51 30.18
C ALA A 230 24.67 -39.15 29.53
N GLU A 231 25.19 -39.21 28.32
CA GLU A 231 25.56 -38.04 27.51
C GLU A 231 25.04 -38.21 26.07
N SER A 232 24.78 -37.08 25.42
CA SER A 232 24.35 -36.99 24.02
C SER A 232 25.27 -36.04 23.23
N PRO A 233 25.42 -36.21 21.92
CA PRO A 233 26.05 -35.20 21.07
C PRO A 233 25.20 -33.91 21.02
N ALA A 234 25.81 -32.80 20.57
CA ALA A 234 25.06 -31.59 20.27
C ALA A 234 24.01 -31.86 19.20
N GLY A 235 22.82 -31.26 19.34
CA GLY A 235 21.72 -31.46 18.39
C GLY A 235 21.01 -32.82 18.50
N ALA A 236 21.13 -33.52 19.63
CA ALA A 236 20.39 -34.77 19.85
C ALA A 236 18.87 -34.53 19.80
N GLY A 237 18.21 -35.26 18.90
CA GLY A 237 16.79 -35.11 18.60
C GLY A 237 15.90 -36.07 19.36
N GLU A 238 16.47 -37.07 20.02
CA GLU A 238 15.72 -38.09 20.75
C GLU A 238 16.34 -38.36 22.12
N ARG A 239 15.52 -38.79 23.09
CA ARG A 239 16.04 -39.22 24.39
C ARG A 239 16.96 -40.44 24.27
N SER A 240 16.71 -41.29 23.27
CA SER A 240 17.52 -42.47 22.92
C SER A 240 18.95 -42.10 22.47
N ASP A 241 19.21 -40.84 22.11
CA ASP A 241 20.56 -40.35 21.81
C ASP A 241 21.42 -40.15 23.07
N CYS A 242 20.81 -40.17 24.25
CA CYS A 242 21.53 -40.20 25.52
C CYS A 242 22.09 -41.60 25.77
N LYS A 243 23.39 -41.77 25.53
CA LYS A 243 24.14 -43.01 25.73
C LYS A 243 24.85 -43.00 27.08
N CYS A 244 24.97 -44.17 27.72
CA CYS A 244 25.70 -44.28 28.98
C CYS A 244 27.16 -43.83 28.84
N SER A 245 27.59 -42.91 29.70
CA SER A 245 28.99 -42.51 29.81
C SER A 245 29.85 -43.67 30.35
N ALA A 246 31.15 -43.62 30.10
CA ALA A 246 32.07 -44.66 30.56
C ALA A 246 31.97 -44.88 32.09
N GLY A 247 31.76 -46.13 32.50
CA GLY A 247 31.58 -46.50 33.91
C GLY A 247 30.11 -46.59 34.38
N PHE A 248 29.15 -46.25 33.52
CA PHE A 248 27.72 -46.45 33.76
C PHE A 248 27.16 -47.58 32.89
N THR A 249 26.06 -48.20 33.32
CA THR A 249 25.34 -49.25 32.58
C THR A 249 23.85 -48.95 32.60
N GLY A 250 23.17 -49.13 31.47
CA GLY A 250 21.74 -48.87 31.35
C GLY A 250 21.29 -48.95 29.89
N GLU A 251 19.98 -48.85 29.66
CA GLU A 251 19.42 -48.69 28.32
C GLU A 251 19.53 -47.24 27.85
N ASP A 252 19.69 -47.05 26.55
CA ASP A 252 19.75 -45.72 25.94
C ASP A 252 18.46 -44.92 26.24
N GLY A 253 18.60 -43.71 26.77
CA GLY A 253 17.46 -42.89 27.22
C GLY A 253 16.74 -43.38 28.48
N GLY A 254 17.32 -44.34 29.22
CA GLY A 254 16.75 -44.93 30.44
C GLY A 254 16.49 -43.94 31.57
N ASN A 255 15.49 -44.23 32.42
CA ASN A 255 15.03 -43.37 33.51
C ASN A 255 15.55 -43.82 34.88
#